data_AF-A0A387FX16-F1
#
_entry.id   AF-A0A387FX16-F1
#
_cell.length_a   1.000
_cell.length_b   1.000
_cell.length_c   1.000
_cell.angle_alpha   90.00
_cell.angle_beta   90.00
_cell.angle_gamma   90.00
#
_symmetry.space_group_name_H-M   'P 1'
#
loop_
_entity.id
_entity.type
_entity.pdbx_description
1 polymer ?
#
loop_
_entity_poly.entity_id
_entity_poly.type
_entity_poly.pdbx_seq_one_letter_code
_entity_poly.pdbx_strand_id
1 'polypeptide(L)'
;MAIGLLGFQTTIANPVALSGIGVHSGANVSITLYPAEAGTGVIFQRMHDNGDVTELRAVSSQVGNTDLCTVLGFSPARSVATVEHVMAAIYAIGLDNVIVEVSGAEMPIMDGSAYPFIEAIEQVGIVSLGVKRRYIRVTKPVRIEAGGSWCEFRPYDGTRFEVEIDFECPLIGRQKWEGDLTAKTFKAELSRARTFGFMRDVERLWASGHALGSSLENSVVISDDNTVINIEGLRYAKDEFVRHKTLDAVGDLALAGAQFIGCYRSYRGGHRMNANALKALLSDPSAYDVVETSAPRQRAHSREFVAVNAPEFAPWSA
;
A
#
# COMPACT_ATOMS: atom_id res chain seq x y z
N MET A 1 9.12 -25.24 4.24
CA MET A 1 9.47 -24.58 2.96
C MET A 1 9.68 -23.11 3.25
N ALA A 2 10.75 -22.49 2.73
CA ALA A 2 11.11 -21.13 3.06
C ALA A 2 10.24 -20.16 2.24
N ILE A 3 9.27 -19.52 2.90
CA ILE A 3 8.52 -18.41 2.34
C ILE A 3 9.56 -17.32 2.00
N GLY A 4 9.48 -16.74 0.80
CA GLY A 4 10.36 -15.65 0.33
C GLY A 4 10.08 -14.33 1.04
N LEU A 5 10.17 -14.33 2.37
CA LEU A 5 9.99 -13.15 3.21
C LEU A 5 11.26 -12.29 3.12
N LEU A 6 11.09 -11.01 2.82
CA LEU A 6 12.17 -10.02 2.95
C LEU A 6 12.54 -9.96 4.44
N GLY A 7 13.79 -10.33 4.74
CA GLY A 7 14.25 -10.72 6.08
C GLY A 7 14.43 -9.58 7.09
N PHE A 8 14.45 -8.34 6.61
CA PHE A 8 14.73 -7.18 7.45
C PHE A 8 13.79 -6.03 7.08
N GLN A 9 13.54 -5.18 8.05
CA GLN A 9 12.84 -3.93 7.84
C GLN A 9 13.62 -3.03 6.88
N THR A 10 12.90 -2.26 6.09
CA THR A 10 13.46 -1.36 5.09
C THR A 10 13.04 0.09 5.32
N THR A 11 13.81 0.99 4.73
CA THR A 11 13.49 2.42 4.54
C THR A 11 14.03 2.87 3.18
N ILE A 12 13.69 4.08 2.73
CA ILE A 12 14.32 4.71 1.57
C ILE A 12 15.73 5.22 1.91
N ALA A 13 16.63 5.29 0.93
CA ALA A 13 18.02 5.70 1.16
C ALA A 13 18.18 7.23 1.25
N ASN A 14 17.40 7.98 0.49
CA ASN A 14 17.40 9.44 0.46
C ASN A 14 15.96 9.98 0.45
N PRO A 15 15.72 11.21 0.92
CA PRO A 15 14.42 11.83 0.79
C PRO A 15 14.00 12.01 -0.68
N VAL A 16 12.71 11.89 -0.96
CA VAL A 16 12.13 12.14 -2.29
C VAL A 16 10.85 12.97 -2.19
N ALA A 17 10.72 13.96 -3.08
CA ALA A 17 9.57 14.86 -3.11
C ALA A 17 8.75 14.69 -4.38
N LEU A 18 7.43 14.79 -4.25
CA LEU A 18 6.45 14.76 -5.33
C LEU A 18 5.46 15.91 -5.12
N SER A 19 4.99 16.51 -6.21
CA SER A 19 3.97 17.56 -6.17
C SER A 19 2.86 17.24 -7.17
N GLY A 20 1.64 17.60 -6.81
CA GLY A 20 0.46 17.39 -7.64
C GLY A 20 -0.75 18.10 -7.07
N ILE A 21 -1.93 17.59 -7.44
CA ILE A 21 -3.22 18.13 -7.03
C ILE A 21 -3.97 17.06 -6.23
N GLY A 22 -4.67 17.43 -5.16
CA GLY A 22 -5.60 16.53 -4.47
C GLY A 22 -6.84 16.27 -5.32
N VAL A 23 -7.24 15.01 -5.52
CA VAL A 23 -8.36 14.66 -6.42
C VAL A 23 -9.66 15.26 -5.93
N HIS A 24 -9.89 15.29 -4.62
CA HIS A 24 -11.14 15.78 -4.07
C HIS A 24 -11.11 17.27 -3.83
N SER A 25 -10.06 17.78 -3.19
CA SER A 25 -9.94 19.19 -2.83
C SER A 25 -9.61 20.11 -4.01
N GLY A 26 -8.96 19.60 -5.06
CA GLY A 26 -8.41 20.42 -6.13
C GLY A 26 -7.23 21.30 -5.70
N ALA A 27 -6.75 21.16 -4.45
CA ALA A 27 -5.65 21.94 -3.93
C ALA A 27 -4.29 21.42 -4.43
N ASN A 28 -3.36 22.33 -4.66
CA ASN A 28 -1.96 21.96 -4.87
C ASN A 28 -1.40 21.36 -3.57
N VAL A 29 -0.75 20.21 -3.69
CA VAL A 29 -0.12 19.55 -2.56
C VAL A 29 1.25 19.00 -2.96
N SER A 30 2.21 19.15 -2.05
CA SER A 30 3.50 18.51 -2.12
C SER A 30 3.64 17.51 -0.98
N ILE A 31 4.32 16.41 -1.27
CA ILE A 31 4.71 15.41 -0.28
C ILE A 31 6.21 15.20 -0.34
N THR A 32 6.81 14.91 0.81
CA THR A 32 8.19 14.48 0.91
C THR A 32 8.25 13.21 1.74
N LEU A 33 8.81 12.15 1.16
CA LEU A 33 9.09 10.91 1.87
C LEU A 33 10.51 11.01 2.44
N TYR A 34 10.66 10.78 3.74
CA TYR A 34 11.94 10.77 4.44
C TYR A 34 12.29 9.37 4.95
N PRO A 35 13.59 8.99 4.94
CA PRO A 35 14.04 7.80 5.63
C PRO A 35 13.63 7.81 7.10
N ALA A 36 13.32 6.65 7.67
CA ALA A 36 12.99 6.51 9.08
C ALA A 36 13.71 5.32 9.74
N GLU A 37 13.87 5.40 11.06
CA GLU A 37 14.50 4.34 11.84
C GLU A 37 13.63 3.08 11.93
N ALA A 38 14.24 1.94 12.27
CA ALA A 38 13.54 0.68 12.39
C ALA A 38 12.48 0.73 13.49
N GLY A 39 11.28 0.23 13.19
CA GLY A 39 10.15 0.22 14.12
C GLY A 39 9.32 1.49 14.11
N THR A 40 9.69 2.51 13.30
CA THR A 40 8.87 3.72 13.10
C THR A 40 7.53 3.38 12.45
N GLY A 41 7.54 2.46 11.47
CA GLY A 41 6.41 2.25 10.59
C GLY A 41 6.23 3.41 9.59
N VAL A 42 5.04 3.51 9.02
CA VAL A 42 4.66 4.62 8.13
C VAL A 42 3.96 5.69 8.96
N ILE A 43 4.48 6.91 8.92
CA ILE A 43 3.94 8.06 9.65
C ILE A 43 3.66 9.19 8.67
N PHE A 44 2.42 9.70 8.67
CA PHE A 44 2.07 10.90 7.94
C PHE A 44 2.24 12.12 8.85
N GLN A 45 2.90 13.16 8.35
CA GLN A 45 3.07 14.44 9.02
C GLN A 45 2.44 15.53 8.17
N ARG A 46 1.24 15.97 8.55
CA ARG A 46 0.57 17.09 7.90
C ARG A 46 1.09 18.40 8.46
N MET A 47 1.67 19.20 7.57
CA MET A 47 2.15 20.55 7.85
C MET A 47 0.97 21.53 7.74
N HIS A 48 0.81 22.38 8.76
CA HIS A 48 -0.23 23.41 8.79
C HIS A 48 0.39 24.79 8.56
N ASP A 49 -0.38 25.71 7.97
CA ASP A 49 0.08 27.07 7.66
C ASP A 49 0.55 27.87 8.89
N ASN A 50 0.04 27.52 10.07
CA ASN A 50 0.42 28.13 11.34
C ASN A 50 1.72 27.55 11.94
N GLY A 51 2.38 26.61 11.25
CA GLY A 51 3.58 25.93 11.68
C GLY A 51 3.35 24.68 12.55
N ASP A 52 2.08 24.35 12.87
CA ASP A 52 1.77 23.11 13.58
C ASP A 52 1.99 21.89 12.69
N VAL A 53 2.26 20.76 13.33
CA VAL A 53 2.37 19.46 12.67
C VAL A 53 1.36 18.49 13.28
N THR A 54 0.57 17.84 12.43
CA THR A 54 -0.26 16.71 12.84
C THR A 54 0.39 15.41 12.39
N GLU A 55 0.79 14.60 13.36
CA GLU A 55 1.36 13.27 13.14
C GLU A 55 0.27 12.19 13.22
N LEU A 56 0.21 11.34 12.20
CA LEU A 56 -0.76 10.26 12.05
C LEU A 56 -0.02 8.97 11.65
N ARG A 57 -0.01 7.98 12.53
CA ARG A 57 0.49 6.63 12.18
C ARG A 57 -0.45 5.98 11.17
N ALA A 58 0.09 5.36 10.13
CA ALA A 58 -0.69 4.64 9.12
C ALA A 58 -1.13 3.26 9.64
N VAL A 59 -2.06 3.28 10.60
CA VAL A 59 -2.61 2.08 11.24
C VAL A 59 -4.14 2.14 11.27
N SER A 60 -4.78 0.98 11.32
CA SER A 60 -6.24 0.82 11.26
C SER A 60 -6.99 1.62 12.31
N SER A 61 -6.41 1.81 13.50
CA SER A 61 -6.99 2.61 14.58
C SER A 61 -6.99 4.13 14.32
N GLN A 62 -6.30 4.59 13.29
CA GLN A 62 -6.30 5.98 12.83
C GLN A 62 -7.22 6.20 11.62
N VAL A 63 -7.87 5.16 11.10
CA VAL A 63 -8.80 5.31 9.97
C VAL A 63 -10.07 5.99 10.43
N GLY A 64 -10.34 7.16 9.85
CA GLY A 64 -11.54 7.95 10.09
C GLY A 64 -12.60 7.70 9.01
N ASN A 65 -12.74 8.67 8.09
CA ASN A 65 -13.69 8.56 6.98
C ASN A 65 -13.18 7.58 5.90
N THR A 66 -14.10 6.87 5.27
CA THR A 66 -13.86 5.91 4.18
C THR A 66 -14.80 6.14 2.98
N ASP A 67 -15.49 7.28 2.97
CA ASP A 67 -16.32 7.70 1.84
C ASP A 67 -15.42 8.30 0.76
N LEU A 68 -15.51 7.75 -0.45
CA LEU A 68 -14.74 8.10 -1.66
C LEU A 68 -13.23 7.78 -1.61
N CYS A 69 -12.59 7.87 -0.45
CA CYS A 69 -11.17 7.59 -0.24
C CYS A 69 -10.91 7.10 1.20
N THR A 70 -9.68 6.70 1.52
CA THR A 70 -9.28 6.38 2.89
C THR A 70 -8.65 7.59 3.57
N VAL A 71 -9.16 7.95 4.75
CA VAL A 71 -8.69 9.10 5.54
C VAL A 71 -8.07 8.64 6.84
N LEU A 72 -6.86 9.12 7.14
CA LEU A 72 -6.26 9.02 8.47
C LEU A 72 -6.63 10.26 9.29
N GLY A 73 -7.06 10.05 10.54
CA GLY A 73 -7.51 11.09 11.45
C GLY A 73 -9.04 11.24 11.49
N PHE A 74 -9.55 11.71 12.63
CA PHE A 74 -10.99 11.77 12.94
C PHE A 74 -11.61 13.16 12.82
N SER A 75 -10.80 14.19 12.53
CA SER A 75 -11.29 15.55 12.34
C SER A 75 -10.70 16.16 11.07
N PRO A 76 -11.47 16.96 10.30
CA PRO A 76 -10.97 17.60 9.09
C PRO A 76 -9.71 18.47 9.31
N ALA A 77 -9.62 19.09 10.49
CA ALA A 77 -8.48 19.91 10.90
C ALA A 77 -7.21 19.08 11.15
N ARG A 78 -7.33 17.79 11.48
CA ARG A 78 -6.22 16.91 11.84
C ARG A 78 -6.33 15.57 11.13
N SER A 79 -6.50 15.62 9.82
CA SER A 79 -6.58 14.44 8.95
C SER A 79 -5.76 14.58 7.68
N VAL A 80 -5.45 13.45 7.06
CA VAL A 80 -4.88 13.32 5.72
C VAL A 80 -5.74 12.33 4.93
N ALA A 81 -6.28 12.78 3.79
CA ALA A 81 -7.14 12.00 2.91
C ALA A 81 -6.37 11.39 1.72
N THR A 82 -7.00 10.41 1.06
CA THR A 82 -6.51 9.79 -0.18
C THR A 82 -5.17 9.07 0.01
N VAL A 83 -4.99 8.39 1.15
CA VAL A 83 -3.71 7.72 1.48
C VAL A 83 -3.53 6.38 0.77
N GLU A 84 -4.60 5.80 0.23
CA GLU A 84 -4.65 4.43 -0.31
C GLU A 84 -3.62 4.17 -1.42
N HIS A 85 -3.42 5.08 -2.38
CA HIS A 85 -2.48 4.84 -3.48
C HIS A 85 -1.02 4.85 -3.03
N VAL A 86 -0.65 5.81 -2.18
CA VAL A 86 0.71 5.88 -1.62
C VAL A 86 0.96 4.69 -0.70
N MET A 87 -0.03 4.29 0.10
CA MET A 87 0.06 3.12 0.97
C MET A 87 0.20 1.84 0.17
N ALA A 88 -0.50 1.73 -0.96
CA ALA A 88 -0.39 0.59 -1.85
C ALA A 88 1.03 0.48 -2.43
N ALA A 89 1.62 1.59 -2.87
CA ALA A 89 3.00 1.63 -3.34
C ALA A 89 4.00 1.23 -2.24
N ILE A 90 3.92 1.86 -1.07
CA ILE A 90 4.78 1.59 0.10
C ILE A 90 4.71 0.11 0.50
N TYR A 91 3.50 -0.45 0.60
CA TYR A 91 3.28 -1.83 1.00
C TYR A 91 3.82 -2.81 -0.04
N ALA A 92 3.51 -2.60 -1.32
CA ALA A 92 3.85 -3.54 -2.38
C ALA A 92 5.35 -3.67 -2.63
N ILE A 93 6.10 -2.56 -2.54
CA ILE A 93 7.57 -2.58 -2.66
C ILE A 93 8.26 -3.06 -1.37
N GLY A 94 7.49 -3.26 -0.31
CA GLY A 94 7.98 -3.72 0.98
C GLY A 94 8.82 -2.68 1.69
N LEU A 95 8.37 -1.43 1.71
CA LEU A 95 8.91 -0.32 2.51
C LEU A 95 8.23 -0.33 3.89
N ASP A 96 9.01 -0.51 4.96
CA ASP A 96 8.46 -0.66 6.32
C ASP A 96 8.42 0.65 7.10
N ASN A 97 9.46 1.48 6.96
CA ASN A 97 9.65 2.68 7.76
C ASN A 97 9.84 3.88 6.84
N VAL A 98 8.96 4.88 6.96
CA VAL A 98 9.04 6.13 6.20
C VAL A 98 8.20 7.20 6.89
N ILE A 99 8.71 8.44 6.91
CA ILE A 99 7.92 9.60 7.28
C ILE A 99 7.42 10.26 5.99
N VAL A 100 6.12 10.44 5.86
CA VAL A 100 5.45 11.08 4.73
C VAL A 100 4.99 12.46 5.18
N GLU A 101 5.81 13.48 4.91
CA GLU A 101 5.41 14.87 5.11
C GLU A 101 4.45 15.28 4.00
N VAL A 102 3.37 15.99 4.34
CA VAL A 102 2.37 16.48 3.39
C VAL A 102 1.99 17.92 3.69
N SER A 103 2.01 18.78 2.67
CA SER A 103 1.72 20.22 2.81
C SER A 103 0.22 20.55 2.90
N GLY A 104 -0.66 19.55 2.86
CA GLY A 104 -2.10 19.72 2.73
C GLY A 104 -2.91 18.64 3.43
N ALA A 105 -4.23 18.71 3.29
CA ALA A 105 -5.18 17.78 3.93
C ALA A 105 -5.38 16.47 3.14
N GLU A 106 -4.75 16.32 1.98
CA GLU A 106 -5.00 15.27 1.00
C GLU A 106 -3.70 14.93 0.26
N MET A 107 -3.47 13.66 -0.08
CA MET A 107 -2.35 13.26 -0.93
C MET A 107 -2.55 13.70 -2.39
N PRO A 108 -1.47 13.97 -3.16
CA PRO A 108 -1.59 14.24 -4.58
C PRO A 108 -2.09 13.00 -5.32
N ILE A 109 -3.04 13.17 -6.23
CA ILE A 109 -3.60 12.05 -7.03
C ILE A 109 -2.63 11.54 -8.09
N MET A 110 -1.65 12.36 -8.47
CA MET A 110 -0.71 12.10 -9.56
C MET A 110 -1.45 11.79 -10.86
N ASP A 111 -1.29 10.59 -11.41
CA ASP A 111 -1.97 10.12 -12.61
C ASP A 111 -3.18 9.23 -12.32
N GLY A 112 -3.63 9.19 -11.06
CA GLY A 112 -4.72 8.32 -10.60
C GLY A 112 -4.29 6.93 -10.17
N SER A 113 -3.00 6.60 -10.24
CA SER A 113 -2.46 5.27 -9.95
C SER A 113 -1.35 5.32 -8.89
N ALA A 114 -0.82 4.16 -8.52
CA ALA A 114 0.29 4.05 -7.56
C ALA A 114 1.68 4.15 -8.21
N TYR A 115 1.75 4.08 -9.55
CA TYR A 115 3.00 3.98 -10.30
C TYR A 115 3.96 5.17 -10.06
N PRO A 116 3.51 6.44 -10.04
CA PRO A 116 4.40 7.57 -9.78
C PRO A 116 5.10 7.50 -8.43
N PHE A 117 4.43 6.99 -7.40
CA PHE A 117 5.01 6.79 -6.07
C PHE A 117 6.09 5.69 -6.08
N ILE A 118 5.84 4.58 -6.79
CA ILE A 118 6.84 3.51 -6.94
C ILE A 118 8.09 4.03 -7.63
N GLU A 119 7.95 4.76 -8.74
CA GLU A 119 9.11 5.29 -9.48
C GLU A 119 9.94 6.23 -8.62
N ALA A 120 9.29 7.14 -7.89
CA ALA A 120 9.98 8.05 -6.98
C ALA A 120 10.76 7.31 -5.88
N ILE A 121 10.16 6.30 -5.26
CA ILE A 121 10.82 5.52 -4.20
C ILE A 121 11.99 4.70 -4.77
N GLU A 122 11.82 4.06 -5.93
CA GLU A 122 12.89 3.29 -6.56
C GLU A 122 14.07 4.17 -6.98
N GLN A 123 13.82 5.41 -7.42
CA GLN A 123 14.87 6.36 -7.82
C GLN A 123 15.82 6.71 -6.68
N VAL A 124 15.31 6.86 -5.45
CA VAL A 124 16.14 7.12 -4.27
C VAL A 124 16.70 5.86 -3.61
N GLY A 125 16.19 4.69 -4.00
CA GLY A 125 16.64 3.39 -3.52
C GLY A 125 16.07 3.01 -2.15
N ILE A 126 16.08 1.71 -1.88
CA ILE A 126 15.61 1.10 -0.63
C ILE A 126 16.81 0.48 0.09
N VAL A 127 16.92 0.73 1.40
CA VAL A 127 17.95 0.17 2.28
C VAL A 127 17.35 -0.70 3.38
N SER A 128 18.12 -1.67 3.86
CA SER A 128 17.77 -2.55 4.97
C SER A 128 18.27 -1.98 6.30
N LEU A 129 17.48 -2.10 7.36
CA LEU A 129 17.77 -1.56 8.70
C LEU A 129 18.27 -2.59 9.71
N GLY A 130 18.60 -3.81 9.28
CA GLY A 130 19.19 -4.85 10.15
C GLY A 130 18.27 -5.40 11.25
N VAL A 131 17.03 -4.90 11.36
CA VAL A 131 15.98 -5.40 12.27
C VAL A 131 15.06 -6.33 11.50
N LYS A 132 14.70 -7.50 12.05
CA LYS A 132 13.82 -8.44 11.36
C LYS A 132 12.43 -7.84 11.09
N ARG A 133 11.86 -8.17 9.94
CA ARG A 133 10.48 -7.80 9.62
C ARG A 133 9.49 -8.71 10.36
N ARG A 134 8.42 -8.11 10.89
CA ARG A 134 7.27 -8.80 11.48
C ARG A 134 6.12 -8.88 10.47
N TYR A 135 5.36 -9.96 10.52
CA TYR A 135 4.22 -10.22 9.66
C TYR A 135 3.02 -10.65 10.50
N ILE A 136 1.82 -10.31 10.03
CA ILE A 136 0.55 -10.78 10.58
C ILE A 136 0.13 -12.03 9.80
N ARG A 137 0.35 -13.21 10.36
CA ARG A 137 -0.01 -14.48 9.71
C ARG A 137 -1.44 -14.86 10.09
N VAL A 138 -2.33 -14.93 9.11
CA VAL A 138 -3.72 -15.37 9.28
C VAL A 138 -3.77 -16.87 9.59
N THR A 139 -4.40 -17.25 10.69
CA THR A 139 -4.44 -18.64 11.20
C THR A 139 -5.79 -19.33 10.99
N LYS A 140 -6.87 -18.57 10.85
CA LYS A 140 -8.21 -19.07 10.50
C LYS A 140 -9.01 -18.05 9.69
N PRO A 141 -10.07 -18.47 8.99
CA PRO A 141 -10.92 -17.54 8.25
C PRO A 141 -11.58 -16.48 9.13
N VAL A 142 -11.58 -15.23 8.69
CA VAL A 142 -12.33 -14.10 9.28
C VAL A 142 -13.08 -13.41 8.17
N ARG A 143 -14.42 -13.39 8.27
CA ARG A 143 -15.31 -12.90 7.23
C ARG A 143 -16.25 -11.85 7.77
N ILE A 144 -16.48 -10.82 6.98
CA ILE A 144 -17.51 -9.80 7.20
C ILE A 144 -18.43 -9.71 5.98
N GLU A 145 -19.68 -9.35 6.22
CA GLU A 145 -20.71 -9.21 5.19
C GLU A 145 -21.50 -7.92 5.45
N ALA A 146 -21.87 -7.23 4.37
CA ALA A 146 -22.72 -6.05 4.42
C ALA A 146 -23.59 -6.00 3.16
N GLY A 147 -24.89 -6.28 3.32
CA GLY A 147 -25.80 -6.42 2.18
C GLY A 147 -25.34 -7.54 1.23
N GLY A 148 -25.11 -7.20 -0.03
CA GLY A 148 -24.60 -8.14 -1.05
C GLY A 148 -23.07 -8.22 -1.14
N SER A 149 -22.33 -7.46 -0.33
CA SER A 149 -20.87 -7.39 -0.37
C SER A 149 -20.24 -8.17 0.78
N TRP A 150 -19.03 -8.69 0.58
CA TRP A 150 -18.28 -9.38 1.63
C TRP A 150 -16.77 -9.25 1.46
N CYS A 151 -16.05 -9.38 2.58
CA CYS A 151 -14.59 -9.48 2.61
C CYS A 151 -14.17 -10.61 3.56
N GLU A 152 -13.09 -11.30 3.24
CA GLU A 152 -12.60 -12.45 4.01
C GLU A 152 -11.07 -12.52 4.00
N PHE A 153 -10.49 -12.72 5.18
CA PHE A 153 -9.13 -13.22 5.33
C PHE A 153 -9.17 -14.73 5.52
N ARG A 154 -8.25 -15.47 4.88
CA ARG A 154 -8.05 -16.90 5.12
C ARG A 154 -6.56 -17.26 5.18
N PRO A 155 -6.18 -18.36 5.86
CA PRO A 155 -4.80 -18.84 5.85
C PRO A 155 -4.31 -19.13 4.43
N TYR A 156 -3.07 -18.72 4.14
CA TYR A 156 -2.39 -18.98 2.88
C TYR A 156 -0.87 -18.77 3.07
N ASP A 157 -0.06 -19.59 2.41
CA ASP A 157 1.41 -19.55 2.51
C ASP A 157 2.02 -18.49 1.57
N GLY A 158 1.66 -17.23 1.80
CA GLY A 158 2.09 -16.08 1.00
C GLY A 158 1.18 -14.87 1.26
N THR A 159 1.26 -13.85 0.41
CA THR A 159 0.35 -12.69 0.45
C THR A 159 -0.47 -12.71 -0.84
N ARG A 160 -1.73 -13.13 -0.77
CA ARG A 160 -2.61 -13.27 -1.95
C ARG A 160 -3.82 -12.36 -1.87
N PHE A 161 -4.19 -11.78 -3.00
CA PHE A 161 -5.43 -11.02 -3.16
C PHE A 161 -6.34 -11.69 -4.19
N GLU A 162 -7.64 -11.76 -3.89
CA GLU A 162 -8.70 -12.17 -4.80
C GLU A 162 -9.82 -11.13 -4.73
N VAL A 163 -9.80 -10.17 -5.65
CA VAL A 163 -10.73 -9.05 -5.65
C VAL A 163 -11.67 -9.18 -6.82
N GLU A 164 -12.96 -9.10 -6.52
CA GLU A 164 -14.03 -9.22 -7.49
C GLU A 164 -14.96 -8.02 -7.38
N ILE A 165 -15.19 -7.37 -8.50
CA ILE A 165 -16.14 -6.26 -8.65
C ILE A 165 -17.33 -6.72 -9.47
N ASP A 166 -18.47 -6.08 -9.26
CA ASP A 166 -19.72 -6.36 -9.97
C ASP A 166 -20.50 -5.05 -10.07
N PHE A 167 -20.31 -4.36 -11.20
CA PHE A 167 -20.94 -3.09 -11.51
C PHE A 167 -22.07 -3.30 -12.50
N GLU A 168 -23.19 -2.58 -12.31
CA GLU A 168 -24.33 -2.60 -13.24
C GLU A 168 -23.97 -2.03 -14.63
N CYS A 169 -22.95 -1.16 -14.69
CA CYS A 169 -22.43 -0.60 -15.94
C CYS A 169 -21.85 -1.72 -16.83
N PRO A 170 -22.39 -1.98 -18.03
CA PRO A 170 -21.94 -3.07 -18.89
C PRO A 170 -20.47 -2.99 -19.32
N LEU A 171 -19.90 -1.77 -19.40
CA LEU A 171 -18.49 -1.54 -19.70
C LEU A 171 -17.57 -2.15 -18.63
N ILE A 172 -17.95 -2.04 -17.37
CA ILE A 172 -17.19 -2.59 -16.25
C ILE A 172 -17.65 -4.04 -16.01
N GLY A 173 -18.95 -4.22 -15.76
CA GLY A 173 -19.56 -5.51 -15.46
C GLY A 173 -18.95 -6.18 -14.24
N ARG A 174 -18.94 -7.51 -14.27
CA ARG A 174 -18.29 -8.36 -13.28
C ARG A 174 -16.88 -8.70 -13.71
N GLN A 175 -15.90 -8.35 -12.89
CA GLN A 175 -14.48 -8.58 -13.17
C GLN A 175 -13.79 -9.15 -11.94
N LYS A 176 -12.73 -9.91 -12.15
CA LYS A 176 -11.95 -10.52 -11.08
C LYS A 176 -10.46 -10.36 -11.35
N TRP A 177 -9.71 -9.97 -10.32
CA TRP A 177 -8.26 -10.11 -10.26
C TRP A 177 -7.89 -11.06 -9.13
N GLU A 178 -6.96 -11.97 -9.40
CA GLU A 178 -6.43 -12.88 -8.39
C GLU A 178 -4.95 -13.15 -8.61
N GLY A 179 -4.17 -13.11 -7.53
CA GLY A 179 -2.73 -13.30 -7.65
C GLY A 179 -1.98 -13.15 -6.34
N ASP A 180 -0.77 -13.71 -6.34
CA ASP A 180 0.19 -13.50 -5.27
C ASP A 180 0.83 -12.12 -5.42
N LEU A 181 0.71 -11.31 -4.37
CA LEU A 181 1.26 -9.98 -4.32
C LEU A 181 2.77 -10.06 -4.05
N THR A 182 3.54 -9.62 -5.03
CA THR A 182 4.97 -9.33 -4.89
C THR A 182 5.25 -7.95 -5.46
N ALA A 183 6.38 -7.33 -5.12
CA ALA A 183 6.77 -6.04 -5.71
C ALA A 183 6.76 -6.10 -7.25
N LYS A 184 7.25 -7.21 -7.83
CA LYS A 184 7.24 -7.46 -9.27
C LYS A 184 5.82 -7.54 -9.83
N THR A 185 4.96 -8.36 -9.22
CA THR A 185 3.57 -8.53 -9.65
C THR A 185 2.83 -7.20 -9.56
N PHE A 186 2.91 -6.50 -8.43
CA PHE A 186 2.21 -5.23 -8.23
C PHE A 186 2.65 -4.19 -9.26
N LYS A 187 3.96 -4.03 -9.48
CA LYS A 187 4.47 -3.06 -10.45
C LYS A 187 3.98 -3.36 -11.87
N ALA A 188 4.05 -4.62 -12.31
CA ALA A 188 3.65 -5.00 -13.66
C ALA A 188 2.13 -4.95 -13.87
N GLU A 189 1.36 -5.37 -12.86
CA GLU A 189 -0.04 -5.74 -13.05
C GLU A 189 -1.05 -4.79 -12.41
N LEU A 190 -0.67 -4.03 -11.39
CA LEU A 190 -1.61 -3.24 -10.59
C LEU A 190 -1.25 -1.76 -10.55
N SER A 191 0.04 -1.44 -10.45
CA SER A 191 0.49 -0.09 -10.09
C SER A 191 0.03 1.01 -11.03
N ARG A 192 -0.21 0.71 -12.32
CA ARG A 192 -0.60 1.69 -13.34
C ARG A 192 -2.13 1.84 -13.47
N ALA A 193 -2.92 1.07 -12.73
CA ALA A 193 -4.36 1.05 -12.85
C ALA A 193 -4.95 2.30 -12.19
N ARG A 194 -5.60 3.14 -13.01
CA ARG A 194 -6.08 4.44 -12.56
C ARG A 194 -7.41 4.35 -11.84
N THR A 195 -7.65 5.33 -10.97
CA THR A 195 -8.98 5.57 -10.41
C THR A 195 -9.97 5.93 -11.49
N PHE A 196 -11.25 5.75 -11.20
CA PHE A 196 -12.32 5.90 -12.19
C PHE A 196 -13.61 6.42 -11.58
N GLY A 197 -14.39 7.12 -12.40
CA GLY A 197 -15.67 7.70 -12.01
C GLY A 197 -16.62 7.84 -13.20
N PHE A 198 -17.90 8.03 -12.89
CA PHE A 198 -18.92 8.27 -13.91
C PHE A 198 -19.16 9.76 -14.12
N MET A 199 -19.38 10.16 -15.37
CA MET A 199 -19.66 11.55 -15.75
C MET A 199 -20.91 12.10 -15.04
N ARG A 200 -22.00 11.30 -14.98
CA ARG A 200 -23.22 11.63 -14.22
C ARG A 200 -23.01 11.93 -12.72
N ASP A 201 -21.92 11.43 -12.12
CA ASP A 201 -21.66 11.66 -10.70
C ASP A 201 -20.89 12.96 -10.44
N VAL A 202 -20.27 13.56 -11.49
CA VAL A 202 -19.40 14.74 -11.38
C VAL A 202 -20.13 15.92 -10.76
N GLU A 203 -21.31 16.28 -11.26
CA GLU A 203 -22.08 17.43 -10.74
C GLU A 203 -22.41 17.26 -9.26
N ARG A 204 -22.83 16.05 -8.85
CA ARG A 204 -23.13 15.73 -7.45
C ARG A 204 -21.87 15.83 -6.60
N LEU A 205 -20.75 15.27 -7.06
CA LEU A 205 -19.48 15.29 -6.32
C LEU A 205 -19.00 16.72 -6.13
N TRP A 206 -19.01 17.54 -7.18
CA TRP A 206 -18.63 18.95 -7.12
C TRP A 206 -19.51 19.74 -6.17
N ALA A 207 -20.84 19.53 -6.22
CA ALA A 207 -21.78 20.18 -5.31
C ALA A 207 -21.52 19.83 -3.82
N SER A 208 -20.93 18.67 -3.55
CA SER A 208 -20.49 18.24 -2.21
C SER A 208 -19.03 18.58 -1.86
N GLY A 209 -18.32 19.31 -2.73
CA GLY A 209 -16.91 19.68 -2.51
C GLY A 209 -15.91 18.55 -2.76
N HIS A 210 -16.28 17.54 -3.56
CA HIS A 210 -15.44 16.41 -3.93
C HIS A 210 -15.15 16.39 -5.43
N ALA A 211 -14.10 15.67 -5.82
CA ALA A 211 -13.63 15.50 -7.20
C ALA A 211 -13.28 16.81 -7.94
N LEU A 212 -12.93 17.88 -7.20
CA LEU A 212 -12.59 19.19 -7.77
C LEU A 212 -11.26 19.20 -8.52
N GLY A 213 -10.36 18.27 -8.19
CA GLY A 213 -9.08 18.05 -8.88
C GLY A 213 -9.11 16.90 -9.90
N SER A 214 -10.26 16.27 -10.11
CA SER A 214 -10.40 15.16 -11.05
C SER A 214 -10.30 15.65 -12.50
N SER A 215 -9.53 14.95 -13.33
CA SER A 215 -9.37 15.24 -14.76
C SER A 215 -9.17 13.95 -15.56
N LEU A 216 -9.20 14.05 -16.90
CA LEU A 216 -8.88 12.90 -17.77
C LEU A 216 -7.41 12.46 -17.65
N GLU A 217 -6.53 13.32 -17.13
CA GLU A 217 -5.11 12.99 -16.94
C GLU A 217 -4.90 12.10 -15.71
N ASN A 218 -5.79 12.19 -14.71
CA ASN A 218 -5.66 11.49 -13.44
C ASN A 218 -6.79 10.51 -13.12
N SER A 219 -7.79 10.38 -14.00
CA SER A 219 -8.94 9.50 -13.79
C SER A 219 -9.44 8.92 -15.11
N VAL A 220 -9.91 7.69 -15.06
CA VAL A 220 -10.71 7.09 -16.14
C VAL A 220 -12.15 7.55 -15.97
N VAL A 221 -12.68 8.28 -16.96
CA VAL A 221 -14.04 8.80 -16.90
C VAL A 221 -14.95 7.99 -17.82
N ILE A 222 -16.07 7.55 -17.27
CA ILE A 222 -17.08 6.75 -17.95
C ILE A 222 -18.28 7.63 -18.27
N SER A 223 -18.64 7.73 -19.54
CA SER A 223 -19.81 8.47 -20.02
C SER A 223 -21.11 7.72 -19.75
N ASP A 224 -22.24 8.41 -19.95
CA ASP A 224 -23.58 7.85 -19.70
C ASP A 224 -23.97 6.76 -20.70
N ASP A 225 -23.34 6.72 -21.88
CA ASP A 225 -23.50 5.64 -22.87
C ASP A 225 -22.60 4.42 -22.58
N ASN A 226 -21.95 4.39 -21.40
CA ASN A 226 -21.03 3.33 -20.96
C ASN A 226 -19.80 3.19 -21.87
N THR A 227 -19.21 4.32 -22.27
CA THR A 227 -17.92 4.33 -22.98
C THR A 227 -16.86 5.05 -22.17
N VAL A 228 -15.59 4.80 -22.48
CA VAL A 228 -14.46 5.49 -21.85
C VAL A 228 -14.23 6.81 -22.59
N ILE A 229 -14.22 7.92 -21.86
CA ILE A 229 -14.03 9.26 -22.44
C ILE A 229 -12.55 9.53 -22.76
N ASN A 230 -11.63 8.95 -21.98
CA ASN A 230 -10.19 9.08 -22.18
C ASN A 230 -9.80 8.63 -23.60
N ILE A 231 -9.16 9.52 -24.37
CA ILE A 231 -8.81 9.28 -25.79
C ILE A 231 -7.84 8.10 -25.93
N GLU A 232 -6.93 7.96 -24.98
CA GLU A 232 -5.98 6.86 -24.90
C GLU A 232 -6.60 5.53 -24.43
N GLY A 233 -7.86 5.56 -23.98
CA GLY A 233 -8.58 4.39 -23.47
C GLY A 233 -8.05 3.89 -22.13
N LEU A 234 -8.16 2.57 -21.93
CA LEU A 234 -7.69 1.90 -20.72
C LEU A 234 -6.23 1.46 -20.86
N ARG A 235 -5.44 1.60 -19.78
CA ARG A 235 -4.06 1.09 -19.68
C ARG A 235 -4.03 -0.44 -19.58
N TYR A 236 -5.05 -1.01 -18.95
CA TYR A 236 -5.31 -2.46 -18.95
C TYR A 236 -6.62 -2.70 -19.70
N ALA A 237 -6.50 -3.03 -20.99
CA ALA A 237 -7.62 -3.05 -21.94
C ALA A 237 -8.84 -3.89 -21.52
N LYS A 238 -8.68 -4.84 -20.59
CA LYS A 238 -9.75 -5.76 -20.15
C LYS A 238 -10.28 -5.46 -18.74
N ASP A 239 -9.42 -4.99 -17.84
CA ASP A 239 -9.65 -5.17 -16.39
C ASP A 239 -8.98 -4.07 -15.54
N GLU A 240 -8.76 -2.86 -16.09
CA GLU A 240 -8.20 -1.72 -15.33
C GLU A 240 -9.01 -1.41 -14.06
N PHE A 241 -10.34 -1.51 -14.12
CA PHE A 241 -11.23 -1.20 -12.99
C PHE A 241 -11.02 -2.14 -11.79
N VAL A 242 -10.97 -3.46 -12.00
CA VAL A 242 -10.73 -4.42 -10.90
C VAL A 242 -9.27 -4.40 -10.43
N ARG A 243 -8.31 -4.11 -11.33
CA ARG A 243 -6.92 -3.90 -10.94
C ARG A 243 -6.78 -2.68 -10.03
N HIS A 244 -7.50 -1.59 -10.33
CA HIS A 244 -7.54 -0.43 -9.46
C HIS A 244 -8.21 -0.75 -8.11
N LYS A 245 -9.34 -1.47 -8.08
CA LYS A 245 -9.93 -1.92 -6.81
C LYS A 245 -9.06 -2.89 -6.02
N THR A 246 -8.16 -3.60 -6.69
CA THR A 246 -7.13 -4.40 -6.02
C THR A 246 -6.04 -3.51 -5.45
N LEU A 247 -5.59 -2.48 -6.19
CA LEU A 247 -4.64 -1.47 -5.71
C LEU A 247 -5.19 -0.78 -4.44
N ASP A 248 -6.45 -0.33 -4.45
CA ASP A 248 -7.14 0.23 -3.29
C ASP A 248 -7.08 -0.73 -2.10
N ALA A 249 -7.44 -2.00 -2.30
CA ALA A 249 -7.42 -3.02 -1.25
C ALA A 249 -6.00 -3.25 -0.70
N VAL A 250 -4.96 -3.24 -1.54
CA VAL A 250 -3.57 -3.33 -1.08
C VAL A 250 -3.23 -2.15 -0.17
N GLY A 251 -3.61 -0.94 -0.56
CA GLY A 251 -3.37 0.28 0.22
C GLY A 251 -4.13 0.30 1.55
N ASP A 252 -5.41 -0.04 1.54
CA ASP A 252 -6.23 -0.07 2.74
C ASP A 252 -5.75 -1.13 3.75
N LEU A 253 -5.35 -2.31 3.26
CA LEU A 253 -4.85 -3.38 4.12
C LEU A 253 -3.42 -3.14 4.62
N ALA A 254 -2.66 -2.26 3.96
CA ALA A 254 -1.36 -1.82 4.47
C ALA A 254 -1.47 -1.14 5.84
N LEU A 255 -2.65 -0.58 6.16
CA LEU A 255 -2.97 0.01 7.46
C LEU A 255 -3.07 -1.04 8.58
N ALA A 256 -2.81 -2.33 8.30
CA ALA A 256 -2.56 -3.31 9.34
C ALA A 256 -1.32 -2.95 10.19
N GLY A 257 -0.43 -2.10 9.67
CA GLY A 257 0.81 -1.70 10.32
C GLY A 257 1.95 -2.72 10.17
N ALA A 258 1.69 -3.83 9.47
CA ALA A 258 2.66 -4.84 9.09
C ALA A 258 2.13 -5.61 7.86
N GLN A 259 3.02 -6.26 7.12
CA GLN A 259 2.60 -7.15 6.04
C GLN A 259 1.87 -8.36 6.58
N PHE A 260 0.84 -8.82 5.87
CA PHE A 260 0.14 -10.06 6.24
C PHE A 260 0.60 -11.26 5.41
N ILE A 261 0.56 -12.43 6.04
CA ILE A 261 0.69 -13.74 5.40
C ILE A 261 -0.70 -14.38 5.46
N GLY A 262 -1.32 -14.54 4.31
CA GLY A 262 -2.70 -14.97 4.16
C GLY A 262 -3.24 -14.64 2.78
N CYS A 263 -4.52 -14.93 2.58
CA CYS A 263 -5.25 -14.56 1.39
C CYS A 263 -6.40 -13.65 1.79
N TYR A 264 -6.43 -12.45 1.20
CA TYR A 264 -7.54 -11.53 1.28
C TYR A 264 -8.45 -11.71 0.08
N ARG A 265 -9.76 -11.81 0.33
CA ARG A 265 -10.79 -11.99 -0.69
C ARG A 265 -11.85 -10.93 -0.51
N SER A 266 -12.35 -10.38 -1.61
CA SER A 266 -13.36 -9.34 -1.60
C SER A 266 -14.32 -9.49 -2.77
N TYR A 267 -15.61 -9.39 -2.51
CA TYR A 267 -16.65 -9.27 -3.52
C TYR A 267 -17.44 -7.98 -3.26
N ARG A 268 -17.40 -7.08 -4.24
CA ARG A 268 -18.02 -5.74 -4.17
C ARG A 268 -17.60 -4.96 -2.91
N GLY A 269 -16.36 -5.16 -2.45
CA GLY A 269 -15.78 -4.39 -1.36
C GLY A 269 -15.25 -3.03 -1.84
N GLY A 270 -15.15 -2.10 -0.90
CA GLY A 270 -14.48 -0.81 -1.05
C GLY A 270 -13.84 -0.41 0.28
N HIS A 271 -13.31 0.81 0.39
CA HIS A 271 -12.51 1.26 1.54
C HIS A 271 -13.13 0.93 2.91
N ARG A 272 -14.43 1.21 3.08
CA ARG A 272 -15.17 0.88 4.30
C ARG A 272 -15.15 -0.61 4.64
N MET A 273 -15.36 -1.47 3.65
CA MET A 273 -15.34 -2.92 3.84
C MET A 273 -13.92 -3.42 4.10
N ASN A 274 -12.91 -2.87 3.42
CA ASN A 274 -11.51 -3.20 3.63
C ASN A 274 -11.07 -2.87 5.06
N ALA A 275 -11.38 -1.65 5.53
CA ALA A 275 -11.10 -1.20 6.89
C ALA A 275 -11.82 -2.05 7.95
N ASN A 276 -13.10 -2.38 7.73
CA ASN A 276 -13.86 -3.24 8.64
C ASN A 276 -13.34 -4.67 8.67
N ALA A 277 -12.90 -5.22 7.54
CA ALA A 277 -12.32 -6.56 7.47
C ALA A 277 -11.01 -6.62 8.26
N LEU A 278 -10.17 -5.59 8.10
CA LEU A 278 -8.94 -5.46 8.87
C LEU A 278 -9.22 -5.32 10.37
N LYS A 279 -10.19 -4.49 10.75
CA LYS A 279 -10.64 -4.37 12.14
C LYS A 279 -11.13 -5.71 12.70
N ALA A 280 -11.90 -6.47 11.93
CA ALA A 280 -12.38 -7.78 12.34
C ALA A 280 -11.23 -8.77 12.57
N LEU A 281 -10.25 -8.83 11.67
CA LEU A 281 -9.06 -9.66 11.81
C LEU A 281 -8.27 -9.29 13.07
N LEU A 282 -7.96 -8.00 13.26
CA LEU A 282 -7.14 -7.53 14.37
C LEU A 282 -7.84 -7.58 15.73
N SER A 283 -9.18 -7.64 15.75
CA SER A 283 -9.97 -7.76 16.97
C SER A 283 -10.15 -9.20 17.44
N ASP A 284 -9.75 -10.19 16.65
CA ASP A 284 -9.74 -11.61 17.02
C ASP A 284 -8.29 -12.12 17.14
N PRO A 285 -7.69 -12.10 18.35
CA PRO A 285 -6.32 -12.58 18.56
C PRO A 285 -6.12 -14.06 18.24
N SER A 286 -7.19 -14.85 18.11
CA SER A 286 -7.08 -16.26 17.70
C SER A 286 -7.07 -16.43 16.18
N ALA A 287 -7.26 -15.35 15.41
CA ALA A 287 -7.27 -15.34 13.96
C ALA A 287 -5.94 -15.01 13.30
N TYR A 288 -4.94 -14.59 14.07
CA TYR A 288 -3.61 -14.31 13.54
C TYR A 288 -2.49 -14.54 14.56
N ASP A 289 -1.29 -14.79 14.05
CA ASP A 289 -0.04 -14.72 14.80
C ASP A 289 0.82 -13.56 14.29
N VAL A 290 1.62 -12.96 15.17
CA VAL A 290 2.73 -12.11 14.72
C VAL A 290 3.99 -12.96 14.60
N VAL A 291 4.52 -13.07 13.38
CA VAL A 291 5.72 -13.88 13.08
C VAL A 291 6.85 -13.01 12.55
N GLU A 292 8.08 -13.41 12.81
CA GLU A 292 9.26 -12.80 12.20
C GLU A 292 9.79 -13.67 11.06
N THR A 293 10.51 -13.06 10.12
CA THR A 293 11.23 -13.83 9.12
C THR A 293 12.25 -14.77 9.77
N SER A 294 12.21 -16.05 9.38
CA SER A 294 13.34 -16.94 9.60
C SER A 294 14.53 -16.43 8.79
N ALA A 295 15.66 -16.17 9.43
CA ALA A 295 16.90 -15.87 8.71
C ALA A 295 17.17 -17.00 7.71
N PRO A 296 17.53 -16.73 6.44
CA PRO A 296 18.12 -17.77 5.63
C PRO A 296 19.37 -18.21 6.39
N ARG A 297 19.42 -19.50 6.77
CA ARG A 297 20.68 -20.11 7.19
C ARG A 297 21.62 -19.95 6.00
N GLN A 298 22.47 -18.93 6.00
CA GLN A 298 23.76 -19.09 5.37
C GLN A 298 24.36 -20.29 6.11
N ARG A 299 24.40 -21.45 5.46
CA ARG A 299 25.41 -22.43 5.78
C ARG A 299 26.71 -21.64 5.63
N ALA A 300 27.26 -21.16 6.74
CA ALA A 300 28.66 -20.83 6.77
C ALA A 300 29.32 -22.08 6.20
N HIS A 301 29.86 -21.98 4.99
CA HIS A 301 30.86 -22.95 4.57
C HIS A 301 31.84 -22.95 5.72
N SER A 302 31.96 -24.09 6.41
CA SER A 302 33.06 -24.34 7.30
C SER A 302 34.31 -24.05 6.47
N ARG A 303 34.89 -22.86 6.64
CA ARG A 303 36.26 -22.65 6.24
C ARG A 303 37.01 -23.61 7.13
N GLU A 304 37.51 -24.70 6.55
CA GLU A 304 38.52 -25.50 7.21
C GLU A 304 39.62 -24.53 7.63
N PHE A 305 39.81 -24.41 8.94
CA PHE A 305 41.00 -23.78 9.45
C PHE A 305 42.16 -24.67 9.03
N VAL A 306 42.85 -24.27 7.96
CA VAL A 306 44.15 -24.86 7.63
C VAL A 306 45.09 -24.43 8.73
N ALA A 307 45.43 -25.37 9.62
CA ALA A 307 46.47 -25.17 10.61
C ALA A 307 47.78 -24.88 9.87
N VAL A 308 48.26 -23.65 9.96
CA VAL A 308 49.61 -23.31 9.50
C VAL A 308 50.56 -23.88 10.55
N ASN A 309 51.07 -25.09 10.31
CA ASN A 309 52.23 -25.60 11.03
C ASN A 309 53.43 -24.76 10.58
N ALA A 310 53.73 -23.70 11.32
CA ALA A 310 55.02 -23.03 11.22
C ALA A 310 56.06 -23.87 12.00
N PRO A 311 57.15 -24.34 11.36
CA PRO A 311 58.25 -24.93 12.11
C PRO A 311 59.01 -23.82 12.85
N GLU A 312 59.18 -23.99 14.17
CA GLU A 312 60.18 -23.28 14.97
C GLU A 312 61.57 -23.55 14.39
N PHE A 313 62.17 -22.54 13.79
CA PHE A 313 63.61 -22.46 13.64
C PHE A 313 64.11 -21.28 14.49
N ALA A 314 64.46 -21.59 15.73
CA ALA A 314 65.44 -20.81 16.46
C ALA A 314 66.82 -21.40 16.17
N PRO A 315 67.77 -20.58 15.68
CA PRO A 315 69.17 -20.91 15.86
C PRO A 315 69.85 -19.88 16.77
N TRP A 316 70.16 -20.36 17.97
CA TRP A 316 71.41 -20.18 18.72
C TRP A 316 71.90 -18.75 19.03
N SER A 317 71.87 -18.47 20.32
CA SER A 317 72.73 -17.54 21.05
C SER A 317 74.23 -17.79 20.85
N ALA A 318 74.96 -16.71 20.55
CA ALA A 318 76.27 -16.37 21.12
C ALA A 318 76.45 -14.85 21.05
#